data_AF-A0A2X3KZ09-F1
#
_entry.id   AF-A0A2X3KZ09-F1
#
_cell.length_a   1.000
_cell.length_b   1.000
_cell.length_c   1.000
_cell.angle_alpha   90.00
_cell.angle_beta   90.00
_cell.angle_gamma   90.00
#
_symmetry.space_group_name_H-M   'P 1'
#
loop_
_entity.id
_entity.type
_entity.pdbx_description
1 polymer ?
#
loop_
_entity_poly.entity_id
_entity_poly.type
_entity_poly.pdbx_seq_one_letter_code
_entity_poly.pdbx_strand_id
1 'polypeptide(L)'
;MVSSDQTPLQQPNVLTLSLTAPESYGIDAGQPIILHGIQIGQVVERALSAKGVTFSAAIEPQYRHLLQGDSKFVVNSRIDVKLGMDGVEFLGRQR
;
A
#
# COMPACT_ATOMS: atom_id res chain seq x y z
N MET A 1 19.47 22.16 -12.79
CA MET A 1 18.29 22.39 -11.93
C MET A 1 17.52 21.08 -11.92
N VAL A 2 17.76 20.23 -10.93
CA VAL A 2 17.09 18.93 -10.77
C VAL A 2 16.15 19.03 -9.57
N SER A 3 14.92 18.62 -9.81
CA SER A 3 13.76 18.84 -8.97
C SER A 3 13.86 18.14 -7.61
N SER A 4 13.50 18.91 -6.58
CA SER A 4 13.05 18.53 -5.25
C SER A 4 12.70 17.06 -5.05
N ASP A 5 13.62 16.34 -4.40
CA ASP A 5 13.33 15.18 -3.56
C ASP A 5 12.38 15.63 -2.44
N GLN A 6 11.07 15.57 -2.70
CA GLN A 6 10.06 15.77 -1.66
C GLN A 6 9.95 14.46 -0.90
N THR A 7 10.90 14.24 0.01
CA THR A 7 10.82 13.16 0.99
C THR A 7 9.58 13.42 1.86
N PRO A 8 8.57 12.52 1.88
CA PRO A 8 7.30 12.75 2.59
C PRO A 8 7.42 12.96 4.12
N LEU A 9 8.61 12.75 4.68
CA LEU A 9 8.92 12.79 6.11
C LEU A 9 9.08 14.21 6.69
N GLN A 10 9.09 15.26 5.86
CA GLN A 10 9.30 16.65 6.31
C GLN A 10 8.01 17.44 6.57
N GLN A 11 6.83 16.82 6.41
CA GLN A 11 5.57 17.52 6.70
C GLN A 11 5.26 17.47 8.20
N PRO A 12 5.28 18.62 8.92
CA PRO A 12 4.82 18.65 10.29
C PRO A 12 3.34 18.25 10.27
N ASN A 13 2.96 17.24 11.07
CA ASN A 13 1.59 16.77 11.30
C ASN A 13 1.10 15.54 10.50
N VAL A 14 1.96 14.81 9.79
CA VAL A 14 1.59 13.48 9.26
C VAL A 14 1.31 12.52 10.42
N LEU A 15 0.16 11.84 10.39
CA LEU A 15 -0.17 10.82 11.37
C LEU A 15 0.55 9.53 10.97
N THR A 16 1.54 9.13 11.78
CA THR A 16 2.21 7.84 11.59
C THR A 16 1.51 6.79 12.44
N LEU A 17 1.08 5.70 11.80
CA LEU A 17 0.49 4.52 12.44
C LEU A 17 1.44 3.35 12.34
N SER A 18 1.52 2.57 13.42
CA SER A 18 2.24 1.30 13.43
C SER A 18 1.23 0.16 13.47
N LEU A 19 1.25 -0.67 12.43
CA LEU A 19 0.36 -1.81 12.25
C LEU A 19 1.18 -3.08 12.38
N THR A 20 0.68 -4.07 13.11
CA THR A 20 1.33 -5.38 13.25
C THR A 20 0.51 -6.47 12.57
N ALA A 21 1.20 -7.41 11.93
CA ALA A 21 0.62 -8.53 11.22
C ALA A 21 1.50 -9.78 11.43
N PRO A 22 0.96 -11.00 11.33
CA PRO A 22 1.79 -12.19 11.41
C PRO A 22 2.70 -12.34 10.18
N GLU A 23 2.33 -11.78 9.02
CA GLU A 23 3.04 -11.92 7.75
C GLU A 23 3.02 -10.61 6.94
N SER A 24 3.81 -10.53 5.86
CA SER A 24 3.90 -9.33 5.03
C SER A 24 2.73 -9.16 4.05
N TYR A 25 2.04 -10.24 3.72
CA TYR A 25 0.93 -10.28 2.75
C TYR A 25 1.22 -9.63 1.39
N GLY A 26 2.49 -9.54 0.99
CA GLY A 26 2.89 -8.85 -0.25
C GLY A 26 2.76 -7.33 -0.21
N ILE A 27 2.61 -6.74 0.98
CA ILE A 27 2.58 -5.29 1.17
C ILE A 27 4.02 -4.75 1.19
N ASP A 28 4.28 -3.72 0.40
CA ASP A 28 5.57 -3.05 0.30
C ASP A 28 5.49 -1.56 0.65
N ALA A 29 6.64 -0.94 0.86
CA ALA A 29 6.73 0.51 1.03
C ALA A 29 6.22 1.21 -0.24
N GLY A 30 5.53 2.33 -0.07
CA GLY A 30 4.89 3.08 -1.14
C GLY A 30 3.50 2.57 -1.54
N GLN A 31 3.00 1.44 -1.00
CA GLN A 31 1.63 1.03 -1.30
C GLN A 31 0.60 2.00 -0.70
N PRO A 32 -0.49 2.33 -1.44
CA PRO A 32 -1.49 3.27 -0.99
C PRO A 32 -2.40 2.68 0.09
N ILE A 33 -2.78 3.51 1.06
CA ILE A 33 -3.78 3.17 2.07
C ILE A 33 -5.11 3.75 1.61
N ILE A 34 -6.10 2.87 1.41
CA ILE A 34 -7.40 3.24 0.84
C ILE A 34 -8.50 3.11 1.90
N LEU A 35 -9.31 4.17 2.04
CA LEU A 35 -10.53 4.19 2.83
C LEU A 35 -11.71 4.56 1.91
N HIS A 36 -12.71 3.68 1.80
CA HIS A 36 -13.88 3.86 0.93
C HIS A 36 -13.54 4.24 -0.54
N GLY A 37 -12.44 3.72 -1.08
CA GLY A 37 -12.00 4.00 -2.46
C GLY A 37 -11.14 5.26 -2.62
N ILE A 38 -10.89 6.00 -1.53
CA ILE A 38 -10.05 7.20 -1.52
C ILE A 38 -8.70 6.86 -0.89
N GLN A 39 -7.60 7.25 -1.55
CA GLN A 39 -6.27 7.17 -0.97
C GLN A 39 -6.14 8.21 0.15
N ILE A 40 -5.82 7.75 1.35
CA ILE A 40 -5.69 8.61 2.56
C ILE A 40 -4.26 8.65 3.11
N GLY A 41 -3.36 7.88 2.52
CA GLY A 41 -2.00 7.70 3.00
C GLY A 41 -1.24 6.64 2.22
N GLN A 42 -0.10 6.26 2.77
CA GLN A 42 0.81 5.29 2.17
C GLN A 42 1.60 4.52 3.24
N VAL A 43 2.00 3.29 2.91
CA VAL A 43 2.98 2.55 3.71
C VAL A 43 4.34 3.20 3.51
N VAL A 44 4.99 3.59 4.61
CA VAL A 44 6.32 4.21 4.61
C VAL A 44 7.40 3.14 4.71
N GLU A 45 7.18 2.15 5.58
CA GLU A 45 8.18 1.14 5.90
C GLU A 45 7.53 -0.18 6.28
N ARG A 46 8.22 -1.27 5.97
CA ARG A 46 7.93 -2.63 6.44
C ARG A 46 9.16 -3.18 7.13
N ALA A 47 9.00 -3.62 8.37
CA ALA A 47 10.06 -4.21 9.18
C ALA A 47 9.64 -5.59 9.69
N LEU A 48 10.60 -6.53 9.71
CA LEU A 48 10.41 -7.82 10.37
C LEU A 48 10.67 -7.65 11.87
N SER A 49 9.79 -8.23 12.70
CA SER A 49 9.89 -8.25 14.16
C SER A 49 9.86 -9.69 14.67
N ALA A 50 10.19 -9.89 15.95
CA ALA A 50 10.14 -11.21 16.58
C ALA A 50 8.73 -11.83 16.63
N LYS A 51 7.67 -11.05 16.41
CA LYS A 51 6.26 -11.50 16.48
C LYS A 51 5.56 -11.56 15.12
N GLY A 52 6.27 -11.24 14.03
CA GLY A 52 5.69 -11.09 12.69
C GLY A 52 6.22 -9.83 12.01
N VAL A 53 5.39 -9.16 11.22
CA VAL A 53 5.74 -7.98 10.44
C VAL A 53 5.10 -6.73 11.04
N THR A 54 5.88 -5.66 11.12
CA THR A 54 5.42 -4.32 11.50
C THR A 54 5.45 -3.42 10.29
N PHE A 55 4.38 -2.66 10.08
CA PHE A 55 4.24 -1.67 9.03
C PHE A 55 4.14 -0.28 9.64
N SER A 56 4.92 0.65 9.11
CA SER A 56 4.78 2.08 9.39
C SER A 56 3.98 2.71 8.27
N ALA A 57 2.84 3.29 8.60
CA ALA A 57 1.90 3.91 7.67
C ALA A 57 1.84 5.42 7.93
N ALA A 58 1.97 6.24 6.90
CA ALA A 58 1.75 7.68 6.96
C ALA A 58 0.36 8.00 6.43
N ILE A 59 -0.46 8.62 7.27
CA ILE A 59 -1.80 9.11 6.92
C ILE A 59 -1.75 10.62 6.87
N GLU A 60 -2.40 11.19 5.85
CA GLU A 60 -2.50 12.64 5.73
C GLU A 60 -3.30 13.23 6.91
N PRO A 61 -2.85 14.36 7.48
CA PRO A 61 -3.48 14.97 8.65
C PRO A 61 -4.97 15.25 8.47
N GLN A 62 -5.40 15.56 7.25
CA GLN A 62 -6.80 15.84 6.92
C GLN A 62 -7.72 14.64 7.20
N TYR A 63 -7.21 13.40 7.14
CA TYR A 63 -7.99 12.18 7.37
C TYR A 63 -7.86 11.62 8.79
N ARG A 64 -7.05 12.25 9.66
CA ARG A 64 -6.84 11.80 11.04
C ARG A 64 -8.15 11.62 11.83
N HIS A 65 -9.14 12.47 11.59
CA HIS A 65 -10.44 12.41 12.26
C HIS A 65 -11.30 11.20 11.86
N LEU A 66 -10.99 10.57 10.72
CA LEU A 66 -11.65 9.34 10.25
C LEU A 66 -11.06 8.09 10.91
N LEU A 67 -9.84 8.19 11.45
CA LEU A 67 -9.14 7.10 12.12
C LEU A 67 -9.39 7.20 13.62
N GLN A 68 -10.58 6.78 14.03
CA GLN A 68 -10.95 6.64 15.45
C GLN A 68 -10.42 5.31 16.01
N GLY A 69 -10.42 5.16 17.34
CA GLY A 69 -9.81 4.02 18.05
C GLY A 69 -10.30 2.63 17.62
N ASP A 70 -11.46 2.54 16.95
CA ASP A 70 -12.04 1.29 16.44
C ASP A 70 -11.76 1.04 14.94
N SER A 71 -10.80 1.75 14.35
CA SER A 71 -10.47 1.59 12.93
C SER A 71 -9.88 0.20 12.65
N LYS A 72 -10.49 -0.53 11.70
CA LYS A 72 -10.04 -1.85 11.27
C LYS A 72 -9.28 -1.76 9.95
N PHE A 73 -7.99 -2.10 10.00
CA PHE A 73 -7.14 -2.18 8.82
C PHE A 73 -7.22 -3.59 8.23
N VAL A 74 -7.72 -3.71 7.00
CA VAL A 74 -7.86 -4.98 6.29
C VAL A 74 -6.90 -5.00 5.11
N VAL A 75 -6.16 -6.08 4.99
CA VAL A 75 -5.27 -6.30 3.86
C VAL A 75 -6.09 -6.71 2.64
N ASN A 76 -6.06 -5.90 1.59
CA ASN A 76 -6.73 -6.18 0.32
C ASN A 76 -5.70 -6.63 -0.72
N SER A 77 -4.91 -7.66 -0.39
CA SER A 77 -3.91 -8.23 -1.31
C SER A 77 -4.62 -9.09 -2.36
N ARG A 78 -5.16 -8.43 -3.39
CA ARG A 78 -5.59 -9.10 -4.63
C ARG A 78 -4.43 -9.04 -5.61
N ILE A 79 -3.50 -9.97 -5.48
CA ILE A 79 -2.61 -10.33 -6.59
C ILE A 79 -2.96 -11.78 -6.95
N ASP A 80 -4.15 -11.95 -7.52
CA ASP A 80 -4.49 -13.13 -8.33
C ASP A 80 -3.90 -12.90 -9.73
N VAL A 81 -2.59 -13.05 -9.86
CA VAL A 81 -1.98 -13.11 -11.20
C VAL A 81 -2.13 -14.54 -11.69
N LYS A 82 -3.32 -14.88 -12.18
CA LYS A 82 -3.46 -15.97 -13.14
C LYS A 82 -2.83 -15.51 -14.45
N LEU A 83 -1.53 -15.76 -14.63
CA LEU A 83 -0.95 -15.84 -15.98
C LEU A 83 -1.63 -17.03 -16.67
N GLY A 84 -2.78 -16.81 -17.29
CA GLY A 84 -3.31 -17.74 -18.26
C GLY A 84 -2.36 -17.75 -19.46
N MET A 85 -1.71 -18.87 -19.72
CA MET A 85 -1.02 -19.13 -20.99
C MET A 85 -2.03 -19.46 -22.10
N ASP A 86 -3.21 -18.85 -22.08
CA ASP A 86 -4.26 -19.08 -23.06
C ASP A 86 -4.02 -18.19 -24.28
N GLY A 87 -3.20 -18.73 -25.18
CA GLY A 87 -3.49 -18.71 -26.60
C GLY A 87 -3.40 -17.35 -27.30
N VAL A 88 -2.18 -16.92 -27.62
CA VAL A 88 -1.98 -16.15 -28.85
C VAL A 88 -2.05 -17.11 -30.04
N GLU A 89 -3.26 -17.46 -30.48
CA GLU A 89 -3.46 -18.15 -31.77
C GLU A 89 -3.57 -17.09 -32.88
N PHE A 90 -2.45 -16.82 -33.55
CA PHE A 90 -2.45 -16.02 -34.76
C PHE A 90 -2.94 -16.89 -35.93
N LEU A 91 -4.25 -16.90 -36.21
CA LEU A 91 -4.74 -17.30 -37.53
C LEU A 91 -4.44 -16.18 -38.54
N GLY A 92 -3.21 -16.17 -39.04
CA GLY A 92 -2.87 -15.49 -40.28
C GLY A 92 -3.46 -16.25 -41.47
N ARG A 93 -4.75 -16.06 -41.75
CA ARG A 93 -5.29 -16.40 -43.08
C ARG A 93 -5.11 -15.18 -43.98
N GLN A 94 -4.12 -15.23 -44.86
CA GLN A 94 -4.13 -14.38 -46.06
C GLN A 94 -3.83 -15.23 -47.29
N ARG A 95 -4.89 -15.34 -48.12
CA ARG A 95 -4.98 -15.63 -49.56
C ARG A 95 -4.05 -16.69 -50.13
#